data_AF-A0A2T7NSR6-F1
#
_entry.id   AF-A0A2T7NSR6-F1
#
_cell.length_a   1.000
_cell.length_b   1.000
_cell.length_c   1.000
_cell.angle_alpha   90.00
_cell.angle_beta   90.00
_cell.angle_gamma   90.00
#
_symmetry.space_group_name_H-M   'P 1'
#
loop_
_entity.id
_entity.type
_entity.pdbx_description
1 polymer ?
#
loop_
_entity_poly.entity_id
_entity_poly.type
_entity_poly.pdbx_seq_one_letter_code
_entity_poly.pdbx_strand_id
1 'polypeptide(L)'
;MRLYLKEFGLGVGIFFVFILLIAHFRSRRDEDDVPGSRRRQARAPRTGGATNARTSGRSETSSMTGRRAADGADMKYTADVTGEKNDVQKTQTKVKSFQKVPVKIKFNGARSGSDNSYVYPQWYSDSVVMSPTYGHEEDFVGSGPLFPVCPNAEKAKKEFQEKTFGYLEEVGEFIPGLKNPCWKDAKNKLRCLPYFYVAGIPKCGTTDLYHRIREHPDIARGQLKEYHWWDRLRYGASMELRFNEEDIRNGEPVEFEVYSNLLMLDEERARLESELRKTGKSDFIIGDGSPAYVWENSKWQMFQGNEGCSEPRIVTGSFIAHAYPEAKIFLIFRHPTERLYSRFLSRIKRVPDFQGATPKMFHNFVVNAVKVYKDCFRKSSVRSCAYNLTVYDEAVVRIVEGMYSVFIEDWLRIFRRDQIMFIRSEDFSEDVESHMRRIFAFLGVAPLDSAVMERMASRASVNIGKMYQEVGLMLPETIAVLNEFYDPFIHRFAELVQDDRFLWKDIVVT
;
A
#
# COMPACT_ATOMS: atom_id res chain seq x y z
N MET A 1 7.06 38.22 -24.23
CA MET A 1 7.80 39.27 -23.51
C MET A 1 9.14 38.68 -23.08
N ARG A 2 10.14 38.80 -23.98
CA ARG A 2 11.54 38.45 -23.71
C ARG A 2 12.19 39.61 -22.94
N LEU A 3 13.23 39.28 -22.17
CA LEU A 3 14.13 40.18 -21.40
C LEU A 3 13.52 40.77 -20.13
N TYR A 4 13.94 40.26 -18.97
CA TYR A 4 14.65 41.00 -17.91
C TYR A 4 14.90 40.06 -16.72
N LEU A 5 16.02 40.28 -16.00
CA LEU A 5 16.46 39.65 -14.75
C LEU A 5 17.33 38.38 -14.85
N LYS A 6 18.57 38.60 -15.31
CA LYS A 6 19.76 38.10 -14.57
C LYS A 6 20.03 39.09 -13.42
N GLU A 7 20.55 38.55 -12.32
CA GLU A 7 20.89 39.22 -11.04
C GLU A 7 19.80 39.19 -9.97
N PHE A 8 19.65 38.03 -9.32
CA PHE A 8 19.78 37.90 -7.86
C PHE A 8 20.08 36.43 -7.55
N GLY A 9 21.22 36.19 -6.91
CA GLY A 9 21.66 34.87 -6.47
C GLY A 9 20.89 34.38 -5.26
N LEU A 10 20.76 33.04 -5.18
CA LEU A 10 20.29 32.22 -4.07
C LEU A 10 18.85 32.45 -3.55
N GLY A 11 18.04 31.38 -3.63
CA GLY A 11 17.13 31.05 -2.52
C GLY A 11 15.61 31.17 -2.73
N VAL A 12 15.07 31.26 -3.95
CA VAL A 12 13.61 31.48 -4.14
C VAL A 12 12.87 30.31 -4.82
N GLY A 13 13.58 29.35 -5.43
CA GLY A 13 12.95 28.22 -6.16
C GLY A 13 12.20 27.21 -5.26
N ILE A 14 12.67 27.00 -4.03
CA ILE A 14 12.08 26.00 -3.10
C ILE A 14 10.77 26.53 -2.48
N PHE A 15 10.63 27.86 -2.34
CA PHE A 15 9.46 28.47 -1.71
C PHE A 15 8.24 28.55 -2.64
N PHE A 16 8.45 28.73 -3.95
CA PHE A 16 7.36 28.78 -4.94
C PHE A 16 6.73 27.42 -5.22
N VAL A 17 7.52 26.34 -5.20
CA VAL A 17 7.00 24.96 -5.27
C VAL A 17 6.18 24.63 -4.02
N PHE A 18 6.59 25.14 -2.85
CA PHE A 18 5.88 24.98 -1.58
C PHE A 18 4.51 25.69 -1.56
N ILE A 19 4.43 26.92 -2.08
CA ILE A 19 3.16 27.67 -2.16
C ILE A 19 2.22 27.02 -3.18
N LEU A 20 2.71 26.50 -4.31
CA LEU A 20 1.87 25.81 -5.29
C LEU A 20 1.37 24.45 -4.78
N LEU A 21 2.19 23.68 -4.06
CA LEU A 21 1.75 22.44 -3.38
C LEU A 21 0.68 22.75 -2.32
N ILE A 22 0.94 23.69 -1.41
CA ILE A 22 -0.01 24.04 -0.34
C ILE A 22 -1.28 24.74 -0.90
N ALA A 23 -1.17 25.57 -1.94
CA ALA A 23 -2.31 26.23 -2.58
C ALA A 23 -3.16 25.25 -3.40
N HIS A 24 -2.54 24.29 -4.12
CA HIS A 24 -3.26 23.21 -4.78
C HIS A 24 -4.01 22.32 -3.77
N PHE A 25 -3.46 22.14 -2.56
CA PHE A 25 -4.14 21.42 -1.48
C PHE A 25 -5.17 22.26 -0.70
N ARG A 26 -4.99 23.58 -0.55
CA ARG A 26 -5.99 24.47 0.07
C ARG A 26 -7.21 24.68 -0.83
N SER A 27 -7.02 24.83 -2.14
CA SER A 27 -8.12 24.90 -3.10
C SER A 27 -8.99 23.64 -3.12
N ARG A 28 -8.46 22.47 -2.74
CA ARG A 28 -9.23 21.23 -2.60
C ARG A 28 -9.92 21.07 -1.25
N ARG A 29 -9.64 21.94 -0.27
CA ARG A 29 -10.29 21.89 1.05
C ARG A 29 -11.61 22.66 1.07
N ASP A 30 -11.82 23.57 0.12
CA ASP A 30 -12.99 24.47 0.07
C ASP A 30 -14.07 24.04 -0.96
N GLU A 31 -13.83 23.03 -1.80
CA GLU A 31 -14.84 22.54 -2.77
C GLU A 31 -15.57 21.25 -2.36
N ASP A 32 -15.10 20.55 -1.32
CA ASP A 32 -15.70 19.30 -0.83
C ASP A 32 -15.98 19.38 0.68
N ASP A 33 -16.76 20.37 1.15
CA ASP A 33 -17.47 20.29 2.45
C ASP A 33 -18.40 21.51 2.70
N VAL A 34 -19.59 21.52 2.10
CA VAL A 34 -20.77 22.19 2.70
C VAL A 34 -22.04 21.40 2.37
N PRO A 35 -22.72 20.76 3.34
CA PRO A 35 -24.08 20.29 3.15
C PRO A 35 -25.04 21.48 3.21
N GLY A 36 -25.32 22.08 2.07
CA GLY A 36 -26.32 23.14 1.92
C GLY A 36 -27.74 22.61 2.06
N SER A 37 -28.24 22.50 3.29
CA SER A 37 -29.68 22.29 3.53
C SER A 37 -30.47 23.51 3.02
N ARG A 38 -31.30 23.31 2.00
CA ARG A 38 -32.31 24.28 1.58
C ARG A 38 -33.40 24.36 2.65
N ARG A 39 -33.32 25.31 3.58
CA ARG A 39 -34.48 25.73 4.39
C ARG A 39 -35.25 26.80 3.65
N ARG A 40 -36.44 26.42 3.15
CA ARG A 40 -37.51 27.32 2.74
C ARG A 40 -37.89 28.22 3.92
N GLN A 41 -37.94 29.52 3.67
CA GLN A 41 -38.63 30.48 4.54
C GLN A 41 -40.13 30.16 4.52
N ALA A 42 -40.70 29.90 5.70
CA ALA A 42 -42.13 30.04 5.95
C ALA A 42 -42.34 30.51 7.39
N ARG A 43 -43.23 31.49 7.52
CA ARG A 43 -43.58 32.32 8.68
C ARG A 43 -43.93 31.53 9.95
N ALA A 44 -43.62 32.13 11.10
CA ALA A 44 -44.27 31.84 12.39
C ALA A 44 -45.73 32.34 12.41
N PRO A 45 -46.61 31.69 13.20
CA PRO A 45 -47.07 32.30 14.46
C PRO A 45 -47.11 31.26 15.62
N ARG A 46 -46.60 31.57 16.83
CA ARG A 46 -47.25 32.21 18.02
C ARG A 46 -47.96 31.20 18.96
N THR A 47 -47.68 31.37 20.27
CA THR A 47 -48.38 30.86 21.49
C THR A 47 -48.17 29.37 21.81
N GLY A 48 -47.99 28.90 23.05
CA GLY A 48 -48.00 29.49 24.40
C GLY A 48 -47.80 28.38 25.47
N GLY A 49 -47.69 28.77 26.75
CA GLY A 49 -47.80 27.88 27.93
C GLY A 49 -46.46 27.32 28.44
N ALA A 50 -45.94 27.73 29.61
CA ALA A 50 -46.30 27.25 30.96
C ALA A 50 -45.88 25.77 31.15
N THR A 51 -45.16 25.29 32.18
CA THR A 51 -44.90 25.73 33.56
C THR A 51 -43.90 24.73 34.18
N ASN A 52 -43.14 25.16 35.21
CA ASN A 52 -42.73 24.49 36.49
C ASN A 52 -42.66 22.95 36.57
N ALA A 53 -41.81 22.26 37.35
CA ALA A 53 -41.02 22.52 38.56
C ALA A 53 -40.08 21.30 38.77
N ARG A 54 -38.83 21.49 39.23
CA ARG A 54 -38.34 21.21 40.60
C ARG A 54 -38.77 19.86 41.23
N THR A 55 -37.76 19.05 41.60
CA THR A 55 -37.42 18.43 42.91
C THR A 55 -36.66 17.11 42.66
N SER A 56 -35.38 16.92 43.00
CA SER A 56 -34.68 16.83 44.31
C SER A 56 -34.79 15.45 45.00
N GLY A 57 -33.62 14.95 45.47
CA GLY A 57 -33.41 13.79 46.37
C GLY A 57 -32.42 12.82 45.73
N ARG A 58 -31.13 12.70 46.09
CA ARG A 58 -30.35 12.67 47.34
C ARG A 58 -30.53 11.38 48.19
N SER A 59 -29.37 10.85 48.59
CA SER A 59 -29.07 9.83 49.62
C SER A 59 -29.17 8.37 49.17
N GLU A 60 -28.33 7.41 49.58
CA GLU A 60 -27.16 7.41 50.47
C GLU A 60 -26.42 6.05 50.37
N THR A 61 -25.11 6.10 50.59
CA THR A 61 -24.20 5.14 51.27
C THR A 61 -24.58 3.66 51.49
N SER A 62 -23.61 2.75 51.24
CA SER A 62 -23.05 1.85 52.28
C SER A 62 -21.92 0.97 51.74
N SER A 63 -20.92 0.77 52.60
CA SER A 63 -19.72 -0.06 52.51
C SER A 63 -19.93 -1.52 52.92
N MET A 64 -18.97 -2.39 52.56
CA MET A 64 -18.34 -3.50 53.34
C MET A 64 -17.74 -4.55 52.37
N THR A 65 -16.40 -4.64 52.22
CA THR A 65 -15.47 -5.58 52.90
C THR A 65 -15.77 -7.08 52.79
N GLY A 66 -14.85 -7.82 52.16
CA GLY A 66 -14.75 -9.29 52.24
C GLY A 66 -13.51 -9.84 51.53
N ARG A 67 -12.54 -10.38 52.30
CA ARG A 67 -11.31 -11.06 51.85
C ARG A 67 -11.54 -12.56 51.62
N ARG A 68 -10.77 -13.17 50.71
CA ARG A 68 -10.02 -14.48 50.76
C ARG A 68 -9.62 -14.84 49.29
N ALA A 69 -8.32 -14.94 48.93
CA ALA A 69 -7.38 -16.08 49.07
C ALA A 69 -7.88 -17.33 48.32
N ALA A 70 -7.12 -18.13 47.56
CA ALA A 70 -5.73 -18.23 47.07
C ALA A 70 -5.80 -19.21 45.85
N ASP A 71 -4.93 -19.15 44.83
CA ASP A 71 -3.83 -20.10 44.55
C ASP A 71 -3.36 -19.76 43.10
N GLY A 72 -2.10 -19.72 42.67
CA GLY A 72 -0.87 -20.26 43.22
C GLY A 72 -0.26 -21.28 42.26
N ALA A 73 0.53 -20.85 41.26
CA ALA A 73 1.49 -21.71 40.55
C ALA A 73 2.57 -20.87 39.82
N ASP A 74 3.58 -20.45 40.60
CA ASP A 74 4.87 -19.95 40.11
C ASP A 74 5.79 -21.14 39.77
N MET A 75 6.39 -21.12 38.58
CA MET A 75 7.46 -22.04 38.19
C MET A 75 8.79 -21.28 38.21
N LYS A 76 9.59 -21.52 39.25
CA LYS A 76 10.94 -21.00 39.43
C LYS A 76 11.93 -21.69 38.48
N TYR A 77 12.83 -20.91 37.87
CA TYR A 77 14.13 -21.39 37.41
C TYR A 77 15.22 -20.59 38.14
N THR A 78 16.02 -21.28 38.94
CA THR A 78 17.27 -20.83 39.54
C THR A 78 18.43 -21.51 38.80
N ALA A 79 19.45 -20.76 38.41
CA ALA A 79 20.82 -21.29 38.33
C ALA A 79 21.84 -20.13 38.39
N ASP A 80 22.88 -20.38 39.17
CA ASP A 80 23.87 -19.47 39.72
C ASP A 80 24.85 -18.83 38.75
N VAL A 81 25.39 -17.70 39.22
CA VAL A 81 26.54 -16.97 38.69
C VAL A 81 27.82 -17.53 39.31
N THR A 82 28.75 -18.01 38.47
CA THR A 82 30.19 -18.00 38.78
C THR A 82 30.93 -17.53 37.54
N GLY A 83 31.74 -16.47 37.70
CA GLY A 83 32.45 -15.82 36.61
C GLY A 83 33.78 -16.47 36.26
N GLU A 84 34.20 -16.31 35.01
CA GLU A 84 35.60 -16.30 34.60
C GLU A 84 35.75 -15.52 33.27
N LYS A 85 36.92 -14.90 33.10
CA LYS A 85 37.24 -13.85 32.11
C LYS A 85 37.56 -14.39 30.70
N ASN A 86 37.36 -13.49 29.73
CA ASN A 86 38.00 -13.37 28.40
C ASN A 86 37.81 -14.52 27.37
N ASP A 87 37.08 -14.25 26.28
CA ASP A 87 37.69 -13.99 24.97
C ASP A 87 36.63 -13.65 23.91
N VAL A 88 36.96 -12.71 23.02
CA VAL A 88 36.09 -12.22 21.94
C VAL A 88 36.15 -13.21 20.77
N GLN A 89 35.05 -13.93 20.51
CA GLN A 89 34.89 -14.68 19.26
C GLN A 89 33.45 -14.64 18.72
N LYS A 90 33.33 -14.11 17.49
CA LYS A 90 32.12 -13.99 16.68
C LYS A 90 31.40 -15.34 16.59
N THR A 91 30.16 -15.42 17.08
CA THR A 91 29.27 -16.56 16.87
C THR A 91 28.06 -16.13 16.05
N GLN A 92 27.96 -16.69 14.84
CA GLN A 92 26.76 -16.68 14.01
C GLN A 92 25.67 -17.47 14.72
N THR A 93 24.56 -16.82 15.07
CA THR A 93 23.39 -17.50 15.62
C THR A 93 22.64 -18.24 14.52
N LYS A 94 22.67 -19.57 14.58
CA LYS A 94 21.83 -20.48 13.78
C LYS A 94 20.35 -20.15 14.01
N VAL A 95 19.68 -19.64 12.98
CA VAL A 95 18.21 -19.55 12.93
C VAL A 95 17.66 -20.97 12.77
N LYS A 96 16.81 -21.40 13.71
CA LYS A 96 16.12 -22.69 13.66
C LYS A 96 15.19 -22.71 12.45
N SER A 97 15.35 -23.72 11.60
CA SER A 97 14.54 -23.98 10.41
C SER A 97 13.09 -24.26 10.80
N PHE A 98 12.17 -23.38 10.42
CA PHE A 98 10.76 -23.74 10.34
C PHE A 98 10.54 -24.65 9.13
N GLN A 99 9.82 -25.74 9.35
CA GLN A 99 9.55 -26.79 8.38
C GLN A 99 8.80 -26.19 7.17
N LYS A 100 9.48 -26.15 6.03
CA LYS A 100 8.94 -25.75 4.72
C LYS A 100 7.87 -26.77 4.31
N VAL A 101 6.62 -26.33 4.12
CA VAL A 101 5.65 -27.08 3.31
C VAL A 101 5.83 -26.56 1.87
N PRO A 102 6.39 -27.34 0.95
CA PRO A 102 6.72 -26.86 -0.39
C PRO A 102 5.46 -26.74 -1.26
N VAL A 103 5.19 -25.55 -1.80
CA VAL A 103 4.27 -25.40 -2.94
C VAL A 103 5.08 -25.51 -4.22
N LYS A 104 5.49 -26.75 -4.57
CA LYS A 104 5.95 -27.00 -5.94
C LYS A 104 4.78 -26.72 -6.89
N ILE A 105 4.96 -25.72 -7.76
CA ILE A 105 4.11 -25.55 -8.95
C ILE A 105 4.32 -26.78 -9.83
N LYS A 106 3.36 -27.70 -9.82
CA LYS A 106 3.31 -28.79 -10.78
C LYS A 106 2.58 -28.26 -12.02
N PHE A 107 3.31 -27.86 -13.05
CA PHE A 107 2.73 -27.75 -14.39
C PHE A 107 2.52 -29.17 -14.94
N ASN A 108 1.28 -29.65 -14.78
CA ASN A 108 0.66 -30.91 -15.22
C ASN A 108 1.20 -32.25 -14.67
N GLY A 109 0.26 -33.04 -14.11
CA GLY A 109 0.43 -34.44 -13.73
C GLY A 109 0.10 -34.73 -12.27
N ALA A 110 -1.21 -34.87 -11.98
CA ALA A 110 -1.83 -35.49 -10.81
C ALA A 110 -1.18 -35.22 -9.43
N ARG A 111 -1.90 -34.48 -8.58
CA ARG A 111 -1.91 -34.79 -7.15
C ARG A 111 -3.10 -35.73 -6.92
N SER A 112 -2.83 -36.96 -6.52
CA SER A 112 -3.84 -37.84 -5.98
C SER A 112 -4.44 -37.18 -4.74
N GLY A 113 -5.72 -36.81 -4.80
CA GLY A 113 -6.48 -36.33 -3.63
C GLY A 113 -7.08 -34.92 -3.72
N SER A 114 -7.60 -34.50 -4.88
CA SER A 114 -8.82 -33.67 -5.03
C SER A 114 -9.04 -33.43 -6.53
N ASP A 115 -10.23 -33.74 -7.01
CA ASP A 115 -10.57 -33.86 -8.44
C ASP A 115 -10.82 -32.51 -9.13
N ASN A 116 -10.03 -31.47 -8.81
CA ASN A 116 -10.28 -30.12 -9.35
C ASN A 116 -9.04 -29.20 -9.33
N SER A 117 -7.92 -29.64 -9.92
CA SER A 117 -6.80 -28.73 -10.17
C SER A 117 -7.14 -27.80 -11.34
N TYR A 118 -7.14 -26.49 -11.11
CA TYR A 118 -7.32 -25.49 -12.17
C TYR A 118 -6.33 -25.72 -13.32
N VAL A 119 -6.83 -25.70 -14.56
CA VAL A 119 -6.01 -25.91 -15.75
C VAL A 119 -5.64 -24.55 -16.34
N TYR A 120 -4.37 -24.17 -16.16
CA TYR A 120 -3.86 -22.92 -16.71
C TYR A 120 -3.90 -22.94 -18.25
N PRO A 121 -4.31 -21.83 -18.89
CA PRO A 121 -4.22 -21.70 -20.35
C PRO A 121 -2.78 -21.87 -20.82
N GLN A 122 -2.58 -22.55 -21.97
CA GLN A 122 -1.25 -22.84 -22.50
C GLN A 122 -0.38 -21.57 -22.65
N TRP A 123 -0.95 -20.47 -23.14
CA TRP A 123 -0.25 -19.20 -23.28
C TRP A 123 0.31 -18.67 -21.95
N TYR A 124 -0.38 -18.91 -20.85
CA TYR A 124 0.03 -18.46 -19.53
C TYR A 124 1.19 -19.33 -19.03
N SER A 125 1.04 -20.65 -19.11
CA SER A 125 2.10 -21.60 -18.75
C SER A 125 3.37 -21.37 -19.55
N ASP A 126 3.27 -21.23 -20.87
CA ASP A 126 4.41 -20.96 -21.77
C ASP A 126 5.08 -19.62 -21.43
N SER A 127 4.30 -18.63 -20.99
CA SER A 127 4.81 -17.31 -20.68
C SER A 127 5.50 -17.24 -19.31
N VAL A 128 4.95 -17.90 -18.28
CA VAL A 128 5.53 -17.88 -16.93
C VAL A 128 6.94 -18.48 -16.91
N VAL A 129 7.17 -19.57 -17.63
CA VAL A 129 8.49 -20.25 -17.66
C VAL A 129 9.60 -19.43 -18.31
N MET A 130 9.27 -18.34 -19.02
CA MET A 130 10.26 -17.43 -19.63
C MET A 130 10.87 -16.45 -18.62
N SER A 131 10.29 -16.28 -17.43
CA SER A 131 10.80 -15.33 -16.44
C SER A 131 12.08 -15.85 -15.77
N PRO A 132 13.10 -14.99 -15.52
CA PRO A 132 14.24 -15.33 -14.67
C PRO A 132 13.87 -15.69 -13.23
N THR A 133 12.64 -15.38 -12.79
CA THR A 133 12.13 -15.78 -11.47
C THR A 133 11.50 -17.17 -11.45
N TYR A 134 11.34 -17.82 -12.61
CA TYR A 134 10.85 -19.18 -12.69
C TYR A 134 11.84 -20.15 -12.02
N GLY A 135 11.33 -21.04 -11.15
CA GLY A 135 12.13 -21.91 -10.29
C GLY A 135 12.60 -21.27 -8.97
N HIS A 136 12.33 -19.97 -8.77
CA HIS A 136 12.64 -19.21 -7.56
C HIS A 136 11.38 -18.77 -6.81
N GLU A 137 10.24 -19.42 -7.04
CA GLU A 137 8.93 -19.04 -6.46
C GLU A 137 8.89 -19.17 -4.94
N GLU A 138 9.67 -20.08 -4.37
CA GLU A 138 9.70 -20.35 -2.92
C GLU A 138 10.89 -19.66 -2.20
N ASP A 139 11.70 -18.89 -2.93
CA ASP A 139 12.89 -18.26 -2.38
C ASP A 139 12.51 -16.99 -1.61
N PHE A 140 12.69 -17.01 -0.30
CA PHE A 140 12.64 -15.81 0.53
C PHE A 140 13.97 -15.07 0.45
N VAL A 141 13.96 -13.86 -0.12
CA VAL A 141 15.15 -13.03 -0.39
C VAL A 141 15.28 -11.82 0.53
N GLY A 142 14.24 -11.49 1.32
CA GLY A 142 14.25 -10.28 2.14
C GLY A 142 14.42 -9.03 1.28
N SER A 143 15.34 -8.14 1.65
CA SER A 143 15.71 -6.98 0.82
C SER A 143 16.67 -7.31 -0.33
N GLY A 144 17.08 -8.57 -0.49
CA GLY A 144 17.97 -9.02 -1.55
C GLY A 144 17.31 -9.06 -2.93
N PRO A 145 18.10 -9.35 -3.99
CA PRO A 145 17.59 -9.50 -5.33
C PRO A 145 16.74 -10.75 -5.51
N LEU A 146 15.66 -10.64 -6.28
CA LEU A 146 14.70 -11.71 -6.57
C LEU A 146 15.28 -12.88 -7.38
N PHE A 147 16.37 -12.65 -8.11
CA PHE A 147 17.10 -13.65 -8.89
C PHE A 147 18.58 -13.24 -9.08
N PRO A 148 19.46 -14.15 -9.53
CA PRO A 148 20.89 -13.86 -9.73
C PRO A 148 21.18 -12.71 -10.70
N VAL A 149 22.43 -12.21 -10.66
CA VAL A 149 22.89 -11.08 -11.49
C VAL A 149 22.75 -11.40 -12.98
N CYS A 150 22.32 -10.41 -13.76
CA CYS A 150 22.11 -10.56 -15.19
C CYS A 150 23.46 -10.63 -15.96
N PRO A 151 23.59 -11.50 -16.98
CA PRO A 151 24.89 -11.76 -17.63
C PRO A 151 25.63 -10.53 -18.18
N ASN A 152 24.89 -9.51 -18.60
CA ASN A 152 25.44 -8.30 -19.20
C ASN A 152 25.48 -7.09 -18.24
N ALA A 153 25.31 -7.31 -16.93
CA ALA A 153 25.18 -6.24 -15.95
C ALA A 153 26.37 -5.26 -15.95
N GLU A 154 27.61 -5.75 -15.97
CA GLU A 154 28.81 -4.90 -15.96
C GLU A 154 28.93 -4.02 -17.22
N LYS A 155 28.55 -4.57 -18.38
CA LYS A 155 28.52 -3.80 -19.64
C LYS A 155 27.41 -2.75 -19.57
N ALA A 156 26.21 -3.15 -19.20
CA ALA A 156 25.06 -2.26 -19.06
C ALA A 156 25.34 -1.12 -18.07
N LYS A 157 25.99 -1.42 -16.94
CA LYS A 157 26.37 -0.42 -15.93
C LYS A 157 27.33 0.64 -16.46
N LYS A 158 28.25 0.28 -17.36
CA LYS A 158 29.17 1.23 -18.01
C LYS A 158 28.48 2.05 -19.10
N GLU A 159 27.50 1.48 -19.78
CA GLU A 159 26.76 2.12 -20.87
C GLU A 159 25.59 2.98 -20.36
N PHE A 160 25.09 2.72 -19.16
CA PHE A 160 23.97 3.46 -18.58
C PHE A 160 24.41 4.86 -18.14
N GLN A 161 23.86 5.87 -18.80
CA GLN A 161 24.26 7.28 -18.59
C GLN A 161 23.36 8.01 -17.59
N GLU A 162 22.20 7.46 -17.25
CA GLU A 162 21.27 8.09 -16.31
C GLU A 162 21.67 7.85 -14.84
N LYS A 163 21.18 8.70 -13.94
CA LYS A 163 21.34 8.54 -12.50
C LYS A 163 20.68 7.23 -12.05
N THR A 164 21.42 6.40 -11.34
CA THR A 164 20.88 5.19 -10.70
C THR A 164 20.56 5.45 -9.23
N PHE A 165 19.67 4.65 -8.67
CA PHE A 165 19.19 4.79 -7.30
C PHE A 165 19.34 3.48 -6.54
N GLY A 166 20.19 3.49 -5.51
CA GLY A 166 20.48 2.35 -4.64
C GLY A 166 19.54 2.25 -3.44
N TYR A 167 19.94 1.49 -2.42
CA TYR A 167 19.26 1.49 -1.12
C TYR A 167 19.46 2.82 -0.38
N LEU A 168 18.69 3.07 0.68
CA LEU A 168 18.94 4.22 1.55
C LEU A 168 20.21 3.96 2.37
N GLU A 169 21.29 4.67 2.06
CA GLU A 169 22.59 4.49 2.73
C GLU A 169 22.67 5.21 4.09
N GLU A 170 21.83 6.23 4.32
CA GLU A 170 21.92 7.15 5.47
C GLU A 170 20.80 6.97 6.52
N VAL A 171 20.47 5.72 6.85
CA VAL A 171 19.57 5.45 7.97
C VAL A 171 20.43 5.28 9.24
N GLY A 172 20.29 6.20 10.20
CA GLY A 172 21.01 6.11 11.48
C GLY A 172 20.56 4.91 12.31
N GLU A 173 21.30 4.60 13.38
CA GLU A 173 20.88 3.56 14.33
C GLU A 173 19.50 3.91 14.91
N PHE A 174 18.58 2.94 14.83
CA PHE A 174 17.23 3.14 15.33
C PHE A 174 17.20 3.25 16.84
N ILE A 175 16.51 4.27 17.33
CA ILE A 175 16.38 4.57 18.76
C ILE A 175 15.55 3.46 19.42
N PRO A 176 16.11 2.74 20.41
CA PRO A 176 15.37 1.72 21.14
C PRO A 176 14.13 2.29 21.85
N GLY A 177 13.08 1.48 21.96
CA GLY A 177 11.83 1.86 22.65
C GLY A 177 10.79 2.56 21.78
N LEU A 178 11.15 2.99 20.56
CA LEU A 178 10.18 3.46 19.57
C LEU A 178 9.73 2.29 18.68
N LYS A 179 8.43 2.14 18.45
CA LYS A 179 7.92 1.19 17.46
C LYS A 179 8.32 1.56 16.04
N ASN A 180 8.28 2.85 15.72
CA ASN A 180 8.73 3.33 14.42
C ASN A 180 10.26 3.22 14.30
N PRO A 181 10.78 2.84 13.12
CA PRO A 181 12.20 3.00 12.79
C PRO A 181 12.59 4.48 12.75
N CYS A 182 13.05 5.03 13.88
CA CYS A 182 13.43 6.43 14.02
C CYS A 182 14.88 6.63 14.47
N TRP A 183 15.50 7.72 14.03
CA TRP A 183 16.85 8.13 14.41
C TRP A 183 16.95 9.65 14.51
N LYS A 184 18.04 10.15 15.09
CA LYS A 184 18.40 11.58 15.05
C LYS A 184 19.30 11.83 13.84
N ASP A 185 18.95 12.80 13.00
CA ASP A 185 19.83 13.23 11.90
C ASP A 185 20.99 14.09 12.41
N ALA A 186 21.90 14.49 11.51
CA ALA A 186 23.05 15.33 11.84
C ALA A 186 22.68 16.71 12.45
N LYS A 187 21.43 17.14 12.30
CA LYS A 187 20.88 18.38 12.88
C LYS A 187 20.12 18.11 14.19
N ASN A 188 20.25 16.91 14.75
CA ASN A 188 19.53 16.44 15.94
C ASN A 188 18.00 16.47 15.79
N LYS A 189 17.47 16.42 14.57
CA LYS A 189 16.04 16.29 14.31
C LYS A 189 15.67 14.80 14.32
N LEU A 190 14.60 14.45 15.05
CA LEU A 190 14.04 13.10 15.01
C LEU A 190 13.48 12.84 13.61
N ARG A 191 13.94 11.79 12.92
CA ARG A 191 13.40 11.29 11.65
C ARG A 191 12.90 9.87 11.83
N CYS A 192 11.88 9.50 11.08
CA CYS A 192 11.31 8.17 11.12
C CYS A 192 10.97 7.71 9.70
N LEU A 193 10.96 6.38 9.52
CA LEU A 193 10.27 5.71 8.41
C LEU A 193 8.89 5.21 8.89
N PRO A 194 7.96 4.91 7.97
CA PRO A 194 6.69 4.30 8.33
C PRO A 194 6.89 2.93 9.00
N TYR A 195 6.11 2.68 10.05
CA TYR A 195 5.97 1.36 10.65
C TYR A 195 5.14 0.42 9.77
N PHE A 196 4.16 0.98 9.05
CA PHE A 196 3.29 0.22 8.15
C PHE A 196 2.99 0.94 6.84
N TYR A 197 2.57 0.17 5.84
CA TYR A 197 2.26 0.62 4.49
C TYR A 197 0.92 0.05 4.01
N VAL A 198 -0.01 0.89 3.57
CA VAL A 198 -1.14 0.47 2.72
C VAL A 198 -0.68 0.52 1.27
N ALA A 199 0.07 -0.52 0.89
CA ALA A 199 0.88 -0.56 -0.33
C ALA A 199 0.10 -0.85 -1.62
N GLY A 200 -1.18 -1.23 -1.49
CA GLY A 200 -2.04 -1.48 -2.65
C GLY A 200 -3.38 -2.13 -2.34
N ILE A 201 -4.20 -2.38 -3.36
CA ILE A 201 -4.04 -1.95 -4.77
C ILE A 201 -5.00 -0.79 -5.07
N PRO A 202 -4.68 0.16 -5.98
CA PRO A 202 -5.55 1.29 -6.25
C PRO A 202 -6.94 0.79 -6.70
N LYS A 203 -7.97 1.55 -6.30
CA LYS A 203 -9.38 1.26 -6.58
C LYS A 203 -9.97 0.04 -5.83
N CYS A 204 -9.29 -0.44 -4.81
CA CYS A 204 -9.77 -1.48 -3.89
C CYS A 204 -10.11 -0.91 -2.49
N GLY A 205 -10.48 0.37 -2.37
CA GLY A 205 -10.84 0.95 -1.06
C GLY A 205 -9.66 1.37 -0.15
N THR A 206 -8.43 1.43 -0.67
CA THR A 206 -7.21 1.82 0.10
C THR A 206 -7.33 3.17 0.82
N THR A 207 -8.05 4.13 0.23
CA THR A 207 -8.30 5.43 0.86
C THR A 207 -9.17 5.30 2.10
N ASP A 208 -10.27 4.57 2.00
CA ASP A 208 -11.19 4.34 3.11
C ASP A 208 -10.50 3.60 4.26
N LEU A 209 -9.79 2.52 3.91
CA LEU A 209 -8.96 1.75 4.84
C LEU A 209 -7.94 2.64 5.57
N TYR A 210 -7.14 3.40 4.83
CA TYR A 210 -6.08 4.23 5.44
C TYR A 210 -6.64 5.36 6.30
N HIS A 211 -7.77 5.96 5.92
CA HIS A 211 -8.43 6.97 6.75
C HIS A 211 -8.93 6.40 8.07
N ARG A 212 -9.58 5.22 8.05
CA ARG A 212 -10.05 4.55 9.27
C ARG A 212 -8.89 4.15 10.19
N ILE A 213 -7.78 3.68 9.63
CA ILE A 213 -6.56 3.37 10.41
C ILE A 213 -6.05 4.63 11.14
N ARG A 214 -5.99 5.78 10.45
CA ARG A 214 -5.50 7.06 11.00
C ARG A 214 -6.43 7.73 12.01
N GLU A 215 -7.64 7.20 12.22
CA GLU A 215 -8.52 7.66 13.29
C GLU A 215 -8.08 7.14 14.67
N HIS A 216 -7.20 6.13 14.72
CA HIS A 216 -6.64 5.62 15.97
C HIS A 216 -5.72 6.66 16.64
N PRO A 217 -5.85 6.94 17.96
CA PRO A 217 -5.08 7.98 18.64
C PRO A 217 -3.58 7.71 18.72
N ASP A 218 -3.18 6.44 18.66
CA ASP A 218 -1.76 6.03 18.61
C ASP A 218 -1.21 5.86 17.18
N ILE A 219 -1.92 6.36 16.18
CA ILE A 219 -1.45 6.37 14.79
C ILE A 219 -1.36 7.81 14.31
N ALA A 220 -0.22 8.15 13.71
CA ALA A 220 0.00 9.46 13.16
C ALA A 220 -1.02 9.78 12.08
N ARG A 221 -1.54 11.00 12.14
CA ARG A 221 -2.31 11.55 11.05
C ARG A 221 -1.39 11.74 9.88
N GLY A 222 -0.23 12.37 10.02
CA GLY A 222 0.60 12.70 8.86
C GLY A 222 -0.06 13.70 7.90
N GLN A 223 0.71 14.19 6.92
CA GLN A 223 0.28 15.32 6.08
C GLN A 223 -0.49 14.91 4.82
N LEU A 224 -0.27 13.70 4.31
CA LEU A 224 -0.82 13.22 3.04
C LEU A 224 -1.50 11.85 3.22
N LYS A 225 -2.31 11.47 2.24
CA LYS A 225 -2.76 10.08 2.09
C LYS A 225 -1.75 9.24 1.32
N GLU A 226 -1.30 9.75 0.18
CA GLU A 226 -0.36 9.06 -0.73
C GLU A 226 0.89 9.92 -0.87
N TYR A 227 2.04 9.35 -0.51
CA TYR A 227 3.32 10.03 -0.57
C TYR A 227 4.06 9.77 -1.88
N HIS A 228 3.88 8.58 -2.47
CA HIS A 228 4.50 8.15 -3.73
C HIS A 228 6.03 8.33 -3.77
N TRP A 229 6.67 8.32 -2.60
CA TRP A 229 8.12 8.50 -2.53
C TRP A 229 8.85 7.26 -3.05
N TRP A 230 8.54 6.06 -2.54
CA TRP A 230 9.25 4.82 -2.91
C TRP A 230 9.05 4.33 -4.34
N ASP A 231 8.00 4.76 -5.05
CA ASP A 231 7.68 4.32 -6.43
C ASP A 231 7.95 5.41 -7.48
N ARG A 232 7.72 6.70 -7.16
CA ARG A 232 7.74 7.78 -8.16
C ARG A 232 8.68 8.93 -7.80
N LEU A 233 8.39 9.64 -6.72
CA LEU A 233 9.02 10.94 -6.43
C LEU A 233 10.51 10.82 -6.14
N ARG A 234 10.96 9.71 -5.54
CA ARG A 234 12.38 9.42 -5.32
C ARG A 234 13.19 9.41 -6.60
N TYR A 235 12.54 9.18 -7.75
CA TYR A 235 13.17 8.99 -9.04
C TYR A 235 12.83 10.10 -10.04
N GLY A 236 12.28 11.22 -9.56
CA GLY A 236 11.92 12.35 -10.41
C GLY A 236 10.67 12.15 -11.27
N ALA A 237 9.89 11.10 -11.00
CA ALA A 237 8.59 10.89 -11.64
C ALA A 237 7.49 11.73 -10.95
N SER A 238 6.43 12.06 -11.68
CA SER A 238 5.31 12.83 -11.16
C SER A 238 4.43 12.01 -10.18
N MET A 239 3.68 12.69 -9.32
CA MET A 239 2.69 12.04 -8.45
C MET A 239 1.58 11.34 -9.24
N GLU A 240 1.29 11.78 -10.46
CA GLU A 240 0.25 11.22 -11.33
C GLU A 240 0.87 10.61 -12.60
N LEU A 241 0.69 9.30 -12.82
CA LEU A 241 0.99 8.68 -14.12
C LEU A 241 0.00 9.18 -15.18
N ARG A 242 0.38 10.25 -15.87
CA ARG A 242 -0.35 10.81 -17.01
C ARG A 242 0.16 10.19 -18.32
N PHE A 243 -0.70 10.13 -19.33
CA PHE A 243 -0.49 9.35 -20.57
C PHE A 243 0.23 10.11 -21.68
N ASN A 244 0.72 11.30 -21.39
CA ASN A 244 1.24 12.23 -22.36
C ASN A 244 2.77 12.24 -22.25
N GLU A 245 3.42 12.13 -23.41
CA GLU A 245 4.88 12.24 -23.57
C GLU A 245 5.44 13.53 -22.95
N GLU A 246 4.61 14.57 -22.81
CA GLU A 246 4.95 15.86 -22.19
C GLU A 246 4.97 15.87 -20.66
N ASP A 247 4.41 14.86 -19.97
CA ASP A 247 4.65 14.66 -18.53
C ASP A 247 5.92 13.81 -18.32
N ILE A 248 7.01 14.27 -18.95
CA ILE A 248 8.28 14.55 -18.28
C ILE A 248 8.14 14.31 -16.74
N ARG A 249 8.54 13.18 -16.13
CA ARG A 249 9.78 12.40 -16.21
C ARG A 249 11.09 13.21 -16.05
N ASN A 250 11.00 14.51 -15.76
CA ASN A 250 12.11 15.41 -15.42
C ASN A 250 11.78 16.26 -14.18
N GLY A 251 11.00 15.72 -13.24
CA GLY A 251 10.98 16.29 -11.90
C GLY A 251 12.34 16.03 -11.25
N GLU A 252 12.83 16.96 -10.44
CA GLU A 252 13.99 16.66 -9.61
C GLU A 252 13.61 15.56 -8.60
N PRO A 253 14.45 14.53 -8.41
CA PRO A 253 14.27 13.56 -7.35
C PRO A 253 13.95 14.23 -6.01
N VAL A 254 12.89 13.76 -5.34
CA VAL A 254 12.52 14.28 -4.02
C VAL A 254 13.40 13.62 -2.97
N GLU A 255 14.16 14.45 -2.26
CA GLU A 255 15.04 14.00 -1.18
C GLU A 255 14.27 13.32 -0.05
N PHE A 256 14.92 12.34 0.59
CA PHE A 256 14.33 11.54 1.66
C PHE A 256 13.84 12.40 2.83
N GLU A 257 14.54 13.48 3.15
CA GLU A 257 14.19 14.39 4.24
C GLU A 257 12.83 15.06 4.03
N VAL A 258 12.45 15.33 2.78
CA VAL A 258 11.15 15.90 2.44
C VAL A 258 10.08 14.88 2.75
N TYR A 259 10.26 13.63 2.30
CA TYR A 259 9.35 12.53 2.61
C TYR A 259 9.20 12.31 4.12
N SER A 260 10.31 12.15 4.84
CA SER A 260 10.31 11.93 6.29
C SER A 260 9.67 13.08 7.09
N ASN A 261 9.73 14.31 6.58
CA ASN A 261 9.06 15.46 7.19
C ASN A 261 7.53 15.40 7.01
N LEU A 262 7.03 14.88 5.90
CA LEU A 262 5.60 14.82 5.59
C LEU A 262 4.88 13.65 6.29
N LEU A 263 5.61 12.65 6.76
CA LEU A 263 5.07 11.46 7.43
C LEU A 263 4.35 11.76 8.74
N MET A 264 4.73 12.82 9.45
CA MET A 264 4.13 13.24 10.72
C MET A 264 4.16 14.75 10.88
N LEU A 265 3.17 15.29 11.60
CA LEU A 265 3.10 16.69 11.99
C LEU A 265 4.17 17.02 13.04
N ASP A 266 4.54 18.30 13.18
CA ASP A 266 5.53 18.72 14.18
C ASP A 266 5.05 18.44 15.62
N GLU A 267 3.75 18.55 15.88
CA GLU A 267 3.14 18.21 17.17
C GLU A 267 3.25 16.70 17.48
N GLU A 268 3.08 15.84 16.47
CA GLU A 268 3.22 14.38 16.59
C GLU A 268 4.68 13.98 16.83
N ARG A 269 5.61 14.68 16.17
CA ARG A 269 7.06 14.52 16.42
C ARG A 269 7.42 14.93 17.86
N ALA A 270 6.90 16.07 18.32
CA ALA A 270 7.10 16.53 19.69
C ALA A 270 6.49 15.56 20.72
N ARG A 271 5.34 14.93 20.40
CA ARG A 271 4.76 13.86 21.22
C ARG A 271 5.72 12.67 21.34
N LEU A 272 6.23 12.14 20.22
CA LEU A 272 7.19 11.03 20.22
C LEU A 272 8.42 11.35 21.08
N GLU A 273 9.01 12.52 20.90
CA GLU A 273 10.18 12.96 21.68
C GLU A 273 9.87 13.12 23.18
N SER A 274 8.68 13.63 23.50
CA SER A 274 8.21 13.79 24.88
C SER A 274 7.96 12.46 25.57
N GLU A 275 7.31 11.51 24.90
CA GLU A 275 7.07 10.15 25.41
C GLU A 275 8.39 9.42 25.62
N LEU A 276 9.27 9.42 24.62
CA LEU A 276 10.60 8.81 24.72
C LEU A 276 11.40 9.37 25.92
N ARG A 277 11.41 10.70 26.11
CA ARG A 277 12.10 11.33 27.25
C ARG A 277 11.50 10.95 28.60
N LYS A 278 10.18 10.79 28.69
CA LYS A 278 9.47 10.56 29.95
C LYS A 278 9.44 9.09 30.37
N THR A 279 9.30 8.18 29.42
CA THR A 279 9.02 6.76 29.68
C THR A 279 10.05 5.82 29.07
N GLY A 280 10.96 6.34 28.23
CA GLY A 280 11.91 5.53 27.46
C GLY A 280 11.27 4.77 26.29
N LYS A 281 9.98 4.97 25.99
CA LYS A 281 9.27 4.27 24.90
C LYS A 281 8.09 5.04 24.33
N SER A 282 7.68 4.69 23.11
CA SER A 282 6.42 5.16 22.52
C SER A 282 5.80 4.10 21.63
N ASP A 283 4.50 3.89 21.82
CA ASP A 283 3.66 3.01 21.01
C ASP A 283 3.01 3.75 19.82
N PHE A 284 3.24 5.06 19.69
CA PHE A 284 2.72 5.87 18.59
C PHE A 284 3.40 5.46 17.28
N ILE A 285 2.62 5.11 16.25
CA ILE A 285 3.14 4.60 14.97
C ILE A 285 2.78 5.49 13.79
N ILE A 286 3.57 5.41 12.72
CA ILE A 286 3.46 6.21 11.50
C ILE A 286 3.17 5.28 10.32
N GLY A 287 2.28 5.70 9.43
CA GLY A 287 1.89 4.95 8.24
C GLY A 287 2.20 5.67 6.93
N ASP A 288 2.22 4.90 5.85
CA ASP A 288 2.20 5.41 4.47
C ASP A 288 1.06 4.75 3.68
N GLY A 289 0.20 5.56 3.08
CA GLY A 289 -1.00 5.10 2.38
C GLY A 289 -0.89 5.02 0.86
N SER A 290 0.31 4.90 0.28
CA SER A 290 0.54 4.87 -1.17
C SER A 290 0.23 3.52 -1.84
N PRO A 291 -0.92 3.38 -2.53
CA PRO A 291 -1.39 2.09 -3.01
C PRO A 291 -0.68 1.60 -4.29
N ALA A 292 0.25 2.39 -4.83
CA ALA A 292 0.98 2.03 -6.04
C ALA A 292 2.26 1.22 -5.74
N TYR A 293 2.75 1.22 -4.49
CA TYR A 293 4.01 0.58 -4.12
C TYR A 293 4.11 -0.89 -4.52
N VAL A 294 3.00 -1.62 -4.50
CA VAL A 294 3.01 -3.03 -4.83
C VAL A 294 3.33 -3.33 -6.31
N TRP A 295 2.86 -2.48 -7.23
CA TRP A 295 2.91 -2.78 -8.67
C TRP A 295 3.75 -1.77 -9.47
N GLU A 296 3.83 -0.52 -9.02
CA GLU A 296 4.46 0.56 -9.76
C GLU A 296 5.98 0.47 -9.67
N ASN A 297 6.58 -0.08 -10.72
CA ASN A 297 8.02 -0.19 -10.89
C ASN A 297 8.44 0.31 -12.27
N SER A 298 7.73 1.25 -12.90
CA SER A 298 8.01 1.72 -14.27
C SER A 298 9.45 2.21 -14.51
N LYS A 299 10.16 2.55 -13.45
CA LYS A 299 11.52 3.06 -13.45
C LYS A 299 12.57 2.05 -13.00
N TRP A 300 12.22 0.77 -12.97
CA TRP A 300 13.07 -0.27 -12.42
C TRP A 300 14.45 -0.36 -13.07
N GLN A 301 14.61 0.03 -14.32
CA GLN A 301 15.91 0.07 -15.00
C GLN A 301 16.91 1.04 -14.35
N MET A 302 16.43 2.05 -13.62
CA MET A 302 17.26 2.99 -12.87
C MET A 302 17.62 2.49 -11.46
N PHE A 303 17.10 1.33 -11.04
CA PHE A 303 17.41 0.78 -9.71
C PHE A 303 18.73 0.03 -9.76
N GLN A 304 19.65 0.34 -8.85
CA GLN A 304 20.92 -0.37 -8.76
C GLN A 304 20.67 -1.87 -8.51
N GLY A 305 21.36 -2.73 -9.25
CA GLY A 305 21.15 -4.18 -9.25
C GLY A 305 20.27 -4.71 -10.37
N ASN A 306 19.61 -3.85 -11.16
CA ASN A 306 18.81 -4.23 -12.33
C ASN A 306 19.55 -4.09 -13.66
N GLU A 307 20.83 -3.75 -13.63
CA GLU A 307 21.61 -3.46 -14.83
C GLU A 307 21.64 -4.67 -15.79
N GLY A 308 21.30 -4.42 -17.06
CA GLY A 308 21.35 -5.44 -18.12
C GLY A 308 20.32 -6.56 -17.98
N CYS A 309 19.31 -6.39 -17.12
CA CYS A 309 18.23 -7.36 -16.95
C CYS A 309 17.06 -7.11 -17.92
N SER A 310 16.29 -8.15 -18.21
CA SER A 310 15.01 -8.07 -18.95
C SER A 310 13.79 -7.85 -18.04
N GLU A 311 13.99 -8.05 -16.72
CA GLU A 311 12.99 -7.96 -15.66
C GLU A 311 13.65 -7.41 -14.39
N PRO A 312 12.90 -6.78 -13.47
CA PRO A 312 13.49 -6.23 -12.26
C PRO A 312 13.86 -7.31 -11.24
N ARG A 313 15.12 -7.27 -10.79
CA ARG A 313 15.66 -8.03 -9.65
C ARG A 313 15.40 -7.32 -8.32
N ILE A 314 15.47 -5.99 -8.34
CA ILE A 314 15.14 -5.07 -7.25
C ILE A 314 13.85 -4.36 -7.63
N VAL A 315 12.89 -4.31 -6.71
CA VAL A 315 11.60 -3.61 -6.86
C VAL A 315 11.35 -2.70 -5.66
N THR A 316 10.30 -1.88 -5.69
CA THR A 316 9.92 -0.98 -4.60
C THR A 316 9.85 -1.68 -3.24
N GLY A 317 9.33 -2.91 -3.18
CA GLY A 317 9.30 -3.73 -1.97
C GLY A 317 10.70 -3.98 -1.37
N SER A 318 11.71 -4.22 -2.22
CA SER A 318 13.10 -4.46 -1.77
C SER A 318 13.66 -3.25 -1.04
N PHE A 319 13.36 -2.03 -1.52
CA PHE A 319 13.79 -0.79 -0.85
C PHE A 319 13.11 -0.60 0.50
N ILE A 320 11.80 -0.87 0.60
CA ILE A 320 11.06 -0.79 1.86
C ILE A 320 11.61 -1.81 2.87
N ALA A 321 11.80 -3.07 2.44
CA ALA A 321 12.35 -4.12 3.29
C ALA A 321 13.79 -3.84 3.73
N HIS A 322 14.60 -3.18 2.89
CA HIS A 322 15.94 -2.77 3.27
C HIS A 322 15.91 -1.69 4.37
N ALA A 323 15.04 -0.70 4.19
CA ALA A 323 14.94 0.43 5.12
C ALA A 323 14.33 0.01 6.46
N TYR A 324 13.35 -0.89 6.46
CA TYR A 324 12.77 -1.47 7.67
C TYR A 324 12.31 -2.91 7.42
N PRO A 325 13.12 -3.92 7.75
CA PRO A 325 12.81 -5.34 7.49
C PRO A 325 11.56 -5.85 8.22
N GLU A 326 11.11 -5.17 9.27
CA GLU A 326 9.94 -5.54 10.08
C GLU A 326 8.66 -4.76 9.70
N ALA A 327 8.70 -4.01 8.59
CA ALA A 327 7.54 -3.24 8.10
C ALA A 327 6.28 -4.10 7.99
N LYS A 328 5.14 -3.52 8.38
CA LYS A 328 3.81 -4.14 8.22
C LYS A 328 3.15 -3.67 6.94
N ILE A 329 2.63 -4.59 6.14
CA ILE A 329 2.09 -4.32 4.81
C ILE A 329 0.60 -4.67 4.79
N PHE A 330 -0.24 -3.75 4.34
CA PHE A 330 -1.63 -4.01 3.99
C PHE A 330 -1.80 -3.99 2.49
N LEU A 331 -2.44 -5.04 1.98
CA LEU A 331 -2.83 -5.16 0.58
C LEU A 331 -4.31 -5.50 0.52
N ILE A 332 -5.11 -4.57 0.00
CA ILE A 332 -6.55 -4.73 -0.18
C ILE A 332 -6.88 -4.90 -1.67
N PHE A 333 -7.71 -5.89 -1.98
CA PHE A 333 -8.03 -6.33 -3.34
C PHE A 333 -9.54 -6.35 -3.56
N ARG A 334 -9.95 -6.09 -4.79
CA ARG A 334 -11.34 -6.18 -5.27
C ARG A 334 -11.34 -7.14 -6.46
N HIS A 335 -12.48 -7.69 -6.85
CA HIS A 335 -12.55 -8.42 -8.13
C HIS A 335 -11.88 -7.61 -9.27
N PRO A 336 -10.90 -8.17 -10.02
CA PRO A 336 -10.03 -7.39 -10.91
C PRO A 336 -10.76 -6.73 -12.08
N THR A 337 -11.82 -7.36 -12.62
CA THR A 337 -12.73 -6.78 -13.63
C THR A 337 -13.41 -5.51 -13.12
N GLU A 338 -14.11 -5.60 -11.99
CA GLU A 338 -14.73 -4.47 -11.30
C GLU A 338 -13.73 -3.36 -10.95
N ARG A 339 -12.55 -3.74 -10.47
CA ARG A 339 -11.45 -2.82 -10.16
C ARG A 339 -10.99 -2.05 -11.40
N LEU A 340 -10.82 -2.72 -12.53
CA LEU A 340 -10.43 -2.07 -13.79
C LEU A 340 -11.49 -1.07 -14.25
N TYR A 341 -12.77 -1.42 -14.14
CA TYR A 341 -13.84 -0.50 -14.51
C TYR A 341 -13.87 0.73 -13.61
N SER A 342 -13.76 0.52 -12.28
CA SER A 342 -13.60 1.62 -11.33
C SER A 342 -12.40 2.51 -11.68
N ARG A 343 -11.30 1.92 -12.12
CA ARG A 343 -10.09 2.63 -12.55
C ARG A 343 -10.34 3.47 -13.79
N PHE A 344 -10.97 2.91 -14.82
CA PHE A 344 -11.37 3.63 -16.03
C PHE A 344 -12.26 4.83 -15.68
N LEU A 345 -13.35 4.60 -14.95
CA LEU A 345 -14.30 5.66 -14.56
C LEU A 345 -13.62 6.79 -13.79
N SER A 346 -12.73 6.47 -12.85
CA SER A 346 -12.03 7.47 -12.05
C SER A 346 -11.09 8.38 -12.84
N ARG A 347 -10.74 7.99 -14.08
CA ARG A 347 -9.77 8.68 -14.92
C ARG A 347 -10.40 9.46 -16.07
N ILE A 348 -11.70 9.32 -16.30
CA ILE A 348 -12.42 10.01 -17.40
C ILE A 348 -12.06 11.50 -17.48
N LYS A 349 -12.07 12.20 -16.33
CA LYS A 349 -11.78 13.64 -16.27
C LYS A 349 -10.33 14.03 -16.57
N ARG A 350 -9.39 13.08 -16.51
CA ARG A 350 -7.94 13.34 -16.57
C ARG A 350 -7.27 12.73 -17.80
N VAL A 351 -8.01 11.97 -18.60
CA VAL A 351 -7.47 11.21 -19.73
C VAL A 351 -8.23 11.66 -20.97
N PRO A 352 -7.57 12.37 -21.91
CA PRO A 352 -8.21 12.88 -23.12
C PRO A 352 -8.97 11.80 -23.89
N ASP A 353 -8.39 10.60 -24.04
CA ASP A 353 -8.99 9.46 -24.74
C ASP A 353 -10.31 8.98 -24.12
N PHE A 354 -10.58 9.33 -22.86
CA PHE A 354 -11.78 8.92 -22.14
C PHE A 354 -12.88 9.99 -22.17
N GLN A 355 -12.66 11.12 -22.83
CA GLN A 355 -13.69 12.15 -22.97
C GLN A 355 -14.91 11.59 -23.71
N GLY A 356 -16.12 11.81 -23.16
CA GLY A 356 -17.34 11.23 -23.71
C GLY A 356 -17.46 9.72 -23.53
N ALA A 357 -16.77 9.14 -22.53
CA ALA A 357 -16.76 7.72 -22.24
C ALA A 357 -18.15 7.06 -22.29
N THR A 358 -18.22 5.92 -22.96
CA THR A 358 -19.38 5.03 -23.01
C THR A 358 -18.97 3.59 -22.68
N PRO A 359 -19.91 2.70 -22.33
CA PRO A 359 -19.62 1.27 -22.14
C PRO A 359 -18.97 0.63 -23.37
N LYS A 360 -19.37 1.03 -24.58
CA LYS A 360 -18.79 0.56 -25.84
C LYS A 360 -17.35 1.04 -26.05
N MET A 361 -17.04 2.29 -25.68
CA MET A 361 -15.65 2.77 -25.71
C MET A 361 -14.77 1.99 -24.74
N PHE A 362 -15.26 1.75 -23.51
CA PHE A 362 -14.55 0.93 -22.54
C PHE A 362 -14.28 -0.49 -23.08
N HIS A 363 -15.28 -1.12 -23.70
CA HIS A 363 -15.12 -2.41 -24.37
C HIS A 363 -13.98 -2.40 -25.39
N ASN A 364 -13.95 -1.40 -26.28
CA ASN A 364 -12.91 -1.30 -27.31
C ASN A 364 -11.51 -1.14 -26.70
N PHE A 365 -11.36 -0.32 -25.66
CA PHE A 365 -10.09 -0.19 -24.94
C PHE A 365 -9.66 -1.50 -24.29
N VAL A 366 -10.60 -2.24 -23.68
CA VAL A 366 -10.35 -3.54 -23.06
C VAL A 366 -9.88 -4.56 -24.09
N VAL A 367 -10.58 -4.70 -25.22
CA VAL A 367 -10.20 -5.64 -26.28
C VAL A 367 -8.81 -5.33 -26.81
N ASN A 368 -8.49 -4.05 -27.02
CA ASN A 368 -7.15 -3.63 -27.42
C ASN A 368 -6.10 -3.97 -26.34
N ALA A 369 -6.35 -3.64 -25.08
CA ALA A 369 -5.41 -3.93 -23.99
C ALA A 369 -5.13 -5.43 -23.84
N VAL A 370 -6.17 -6.27 -23.88
CA VAL A 370 -6.02 -7.73 -23.84
C VAL A 370 -5.18 -8.22 -25.02
N LYS A 371 -5.41 -7.70 -26.22
CA LYS A 371 -4.61 -8.03 -27.40
C LYS A 371 -3.15 -7.66 -27.20
N VAL A 372 -2.85 -6.41 -26.82
CA VAL A 372 -1.49 -5.90 -26.61
C VAL A 372 -0.73 -6.76 -25.60
N TYR A 373 -1.35 -7.10 -24.46
CA TYR A 373 -0.73 -7.96 -23.45
C TYR A 373 -0.58 -9.42 -23.93
N LYS A 374 -1.59 -10.02 -24.55
CA LYS A 374 -1.48 -11.39 -25.12
C LYS A 374 -0.41 -11.45 -26.23
N ASP A 375 -0.25 -10.41 -27.03
CA ASP A 375 0.81 -10.29 -28.04
C ASP A 375 2.21 -10.24 -27.40
N CYS A 376 2.35 -9.54 -26.27
CA CYS A 376 3.58 -9.54 -25.48
C CYS A 376 3.86 -10.90 -24.84
N PHE A 377 2.86 -11.55 -24.22
CA PHE A 377 3.02 -12.85 -23.54
C PHE A 377 3.52 -13.97 -24.46
N ARG A 378 3.27 -13.88 -25.77
CA ARG A 378 3.81 -14.84 -26.75
C ARG A 378 5.31 -14.70 -26.99
N LYS A 379 5.90 -13.55 -26.66
CA LYS A 379 7.29 -13.20 -26.96
C LYS A 379 8.14 -13.02 -25.70
N SER A 380 7.51 -12.82 -24.56
CA SER A 380 8.16 -12.49 -23.29
C SER A 380 7.33 -13.00 -22.13
N SER A 381 7.95 -13.07 -20.95
CA SER A 381 7.24 -13.55 -19.77
C SER A 381 6.10 -12.61 -19.36
N VAL A 382 5.10 -13.16 -18.67
CA VAL A 382 4.00 -12.39 -18.07
C VAL A 382 4.55 -11.24 -17.22
N ARG A 383 5.59 -11.55 -16.44
CA ARG A 383 6.28 -10.62 -15.56
C ARG A 383 6.96 -9.49 -16.33
N SER A 384 7.72 -9.81 -17.39
CA SER A 384 8.37 -8.80 -18.24
C SER A 384 7.34 -7.87 -18.89
N CYS A 385 6.25 -8.43 -19.42
CA CYS A 385 5.16 -7.65 -19.99
C CYS A 385 4.46 -6.74 -18.96
N ALA A 386 4.35 -7.17 -17.70
CA ALA A 386 3.77 -6.36 -16.63
C ALA A 386 4.60 -5.12 -16.28
N TYR A 387 5.92 -5.15 -16.43
CA TYR A 387 6.81 -3.98 -16.21
C TYR A 387 7.20 -3.25 -17.50
N ASN A 388 6.66 -3.66 -18.64
CA ASN A 388 6.98 -3.03 -19.91
C ASN A 388 6.15 -1.75 -20.08
N LEU A 389 6.82 -0.60 -20.02
CA LEU A 389 6.17 0.71 -20.14
C LEU A 389 5.50 0.93 -21.50
N THR A 390 6.09 0.44 -22.59
CA THR A 390 5.51 0.55 -23.93
C THR A 390 4.18 -0.20 -24.00
N VAL A 391 4.15 -1.46 -23.52
CA VAL A 391 2.94 -2.28 -23.44
C VAL A 391 1.89 -1.60 -22.55
N TYR A 392 2.31 -1.04 -21.42
CA TYR A 392 1.44 -0.33 -20.48
C TYR A 392 0.80 0.94 -21.07
N ASP A 393 1.55 1.70 -21.88
CA ASP A 393 1.08 2.91 -22.55
C ASP A 393 0.16 2.56 -23.73
N GLU A 394 0.53 1.57 -24.56
CA GLU A 394 -0.28 1.09 -25.69
C GLU A 394 -1.63 0.49 -25.25
N ALA A 395 -1.69 -0.13 -24.06
CA ALA A 395 -2.92 -0.70 -23.53
C ALA A 395 -3.97 0.36 -23.18
N VAL A 396 -3.56 1.61 -22.94
CA VAL A 396 -4.39 2.72 -22.46
C VAL A 396 -5.07 2.40 -21.11
N VAL A 397 -6.05 1.49 -21.06
CA VAL A 397 -6.64 1.06 -19.79
C VAL A 397 -5.62 0.29 -18.93
N ARG A 398 -5.68 0.52 -17.61
CA ARG A 398 -4.70 -0.01 -16.65
C ARG A 398 -4.99 -1.46 -16.25
N ILE A 399 -5.02 -2.35 -17.24
CA ILE A 399 -5.34 -3.78 -17.08
C ILE A 399 -4.29 -4.51 -16.22
N VAL A 400 -3.02 -4.11 -16.32
CA VAL A 400 -1.93 -4.72 -15.54
C VAL A 400 -2.10 -4.58 -14.03
N GLU A 401 -2.71 -3.48 -13.55
CA GLU A 401 -2.97 -3.26 -12.13
C GLU A 401 -3.89 -4.36 -11.53
N GLY A 402 -4.57 -5.17 -12.37
CA GLY A 402 -5.39 -6.32 -11.96
C GLY A 402 -4.66 -7.67 -12.01
N MET A 403 -3.42 -7.74 -12.50
CA MET A 403 -2.60 -8.96 -12.56
C MET A 403 -1.95 -9.25 -11.20
N TYR A 404 -2.76 -9.37 -10.15
CA TYR A 404 -2.30 -9.37 -8.76
C TYR A 404 -1.18 -10.38 -8.49
N SER A 405 -1.32 -11.61 -9.00
CA SER A 405 -0.35 -12.68 -8.78
C SER A 405 1.08 -12.29 -9.14
N VAL A 406 1.28 -11.51 -10.22
CA VAL A 406 2.60 -11.10 -10.71
C VAL A 406 3.38 -10.30 -9.66
N PHE A 407 2.68 -9.37 -9.00
CA PHE A 407 3.31 -8.50 -8.00
C PHE A 407 3.39 -9.15 -6.64
N ILE A 408 2.38 -9.95 -6.28
CA ILE A 408 2.29 -10.56 -4.96
C ILE A 408 3.31 -11.68 -4.79
N GLU A 409 3.67 -12.36 -5.88
CA GLU A 409 4.76 -13.33 -5.88
C GLU A 409 6.09 -12.67 -5.48
N ASP A 410 6.43 -11.49 -6.00
CA ASP A 410 7.62 -10.74 -5.54
C ASP A 410 7.53 -10.34 -4.08
N TRP A 411 6.39 -9.81 -3.66
CA TRP A 411 6.23 -9.31 -2.30
C TRP A 411 6.31 -10.42 -1.26
N LEU A 412 5.89 -11.65 -1.60
CA LEU A 412 6.04 -12.82 -0.73
C LEU A 412 7.47 -13.37 -0.69
N ARG A 413 8.29 -13.10 -1.73
CA ARG A 413 9.74 -13.36 -1.68
C ARG A 413 10.47 -12.33 -0.80
N ILE A 414 9.96 -11.10 -0.71
CA ILE A 414 10.59 -9.97 0.00
C ILE A 414 10.19 -9.90 1.47
N PHE A 415 8.89 -10.02 1.76
CA PHE A 415 8.33 -9.90 3.11
C PHE A 415 7.84 -11.25 3.60
N ARG A 416 8.04 -11.52 4.88
CA ARG A 416 7.49 -12.73 5.48
C ARG A 416 5.96 -12.66 5.44
N ARG A 417 5.32 -13.82 5.34
CA ARG A 417 3.85 -13.94 5.27
C ARG A 417 3.14 -13.20 6.41
N ASP A 418 3.69 -13.25 7.62
CA ASP A 418 3.16 -12.60 8.83
C ASP A 418 3.34 -11.07 8.87
N GLN A 419 4.05 -10.51 7.88
CA GLN A 419 4.17 -9.06 7.69
C GLN A 419 3.15 -8.51 6.70
N ILE A 420 2.43 -9.36 5.96
CA ILE A 420 1.45 -8.95 4.97
C ILE A 420 0.04 -9.34 5.41
N MET A 421 -0.85 -8.37 5.52
CA MET A 421 -2.28 -8.59 5.69
C MET A 421 -2.99 -8.40 4.35
N PHE A 422 -3.48 -9.51 3.79
CA PHE A 422 -4.34 -9.55 2.61
C PHE A 422 -5.80 -9.29 3.01
N ILE A 423 -6.45 -8.34 2.34
CA ILE A 423 -7.82 -7.92 2.64
C ILE A 423 -8.66 -8.02 1.36
N ARG A 424 -9.81 -8.69 1.44
CA ARG A 424 -10.82 -8.69 0.38
C ARG A 424 -11.75 -7.50 0.60
N SER A 425 -11.90 -6.63 -0.41
CA SER A 425 -12.64 -5.37 -0.29
C SER A 425 -14.12 -5.59 -0.03
N GLU A 426 -14.65 -6.66 -0.61
CA GLU A 426 -16.03 -7.09 -0.46
C GLU A 426 -16.30 -7.45 1.02
N ASP A 427 -15.49 -8.33 1.62
CA ASP A 427 -15.58 -8.69 3.05
C ASP A 427 -15.37 -7.49 3.98
N PHE A 428 -14.41 -6.63 3.63
CA PHE A 428 -14.12 -5.43 4.41
C PHE A 428 -15.33 -4.50 4.47
N SER A 429 -16.06 -4.39 3.37
CA SER A 429 -17.22 -3.50 3.26
C SER A 429 -18.45 -4.10 3.96
N GLU A 430 -18.56 -5.42 4.03
CA GLU A 430 -19.63 -6.13 4.76
C GLU A 430 -19.45 -6.08 6.28
N ASP A 431 -18.21 -6.18 6.78
CA ASP A 431 -17.90 -6.16 8.22
C ASP A 431 -16.67 -5.29 8.52
N VAL A 432 -16.86 -3.97 8.45
CA VAL A 432 -15.79 -3.00 8.70
C VAL A 432 -15.24 -3.12 10.12
N GLU A 433 -16.11 -3.31 11.13
CA GLU A 433 -15.70 -3.31 12.52
C GLU A 433 -14.73 -4.45 12.83
N SER A 434 -15.07 -5.68 12.46
CA SER A 434 -14.23 -6.86 12.69
C SER A 434 -12.88 -6.74 11.98
N HIS A 435 -12.87 -6.26 10.74
CA HIS A 435 -11.63 -6.03 10.00
C HIS A 435 -10.75 -4.97 10.67
N MET A 436 -11.32 -3.84 11.10
CA MET A 436 -10.57 -2.79 11.79
C MET A 436 -9.99 -3.29 13.12
N ARG A 437 -10.70 -4.13 13.88
CA ARG A 437 -10.15 -4.78 15.09
C ARG A 437 -8.93 -5.65 14.77
N ARG A 438 -9.01 -6.45 13.70
CA ARG A 438 -7.88 -7.29 13.23
C ARG A 438 -6.70 -6.45 12.76
N ILE A 439 -6.95 -5.33 12.08
CA ILE A 439 -5.92 -4.39 11.63
C ILE A 439 -5.17 -3.77 12.80
N PHE A 440 -5.89 -3.30 13.84
CA PHE A 440 -5.25 -2.73 15.03
C PHE A 440 -4.46 -3.78 15.82
N ALA A 441 -4.97 -5.01 15.92
CA ALA A 441 -4.22 -6.11 16.50
C ALA A 441 -2.94 -6.44 15.70
N PHE A 442 -3.03 -6.42 14.36
CA PHE A 442 -1.88 -6.65 13.48
C PHE A 442 -0.81 -5.56 13.59
N LEU A 443 -1.22 -4.30 13.81
CA LEU A 443 -0.33 -3.17 14.10
C LEU A 443 0.21 -3.17 15.54
N GLY A 444 -0.32 -4.02 16.41
CA GLY A 444 0.03 -4.07 17.82
C GLY A 444 -0.29 -2.77 18.57
N VAL A 445 -1.32 -2.02 18.14
CA VAL A 445 -1.83 -0.86 18.88
C VAL A 445 -2.95 -1.30 19.82
N ALA A 446 -3.24 -0.49 20.84
CA ALA A 446 -4.28 -0.81 21.81
C ALA A 446 -5.66 -0.95 21.12
N PRO A 447 -6.55 -1.81 21.62
CA PRO A 447 -7.91 -1.85 21.09
C PRO A 447 -8.65 -0.54 21.40
N LEU A 448 -9.47 -0.09 20.46
CA LEU A 448 -10.38 1.03 20.68
C LEU A 448 -11.62 0.60 21.45
N ASP A 449 -12.21 1.55 22.19
CA ASP A 449 -13.51 1.38 22.84
C ASP A 449 -14.59 1.02 21.81
N SER A 450 -15.52 0.15 22.18
CA SER A 450 -16.58 -0.33 21.28
C SER A 450 -17.39 0.82 20.66
N ALA A 451 -17.69 1.87 21.41
CA ALA A 451 -18.41 3.03 20.89
C ALA A 451 -17.60 3.83 19.84
N VAL A 452 -16.26 3.86 19.95
CA VAL A 452 -15.39 4.48 18.95
C VAL A 452 -15.33 3.60 17.70
N MET A 453 -15.19 2.29 17.89
CA MET A 453 -15.20 1.30 16.80
C MET A 453 -16.50 1.32 16.01
N GLU A 454 -17.66 1.35 16.67
CA GLU A 454 -18.97 1.40 16.03
C GLU A 454 -19.14 2.70 15.21
N ARG A 455 -18.75 3.85 15.77
CA ARG A 455 -18.76 5.13 15.04
C ARG A 455 -17.86 5.09 13.81
N MET A 456 -16.65 4.56 13.96
CA MET A 456 -15.74 4.35 12.83
C MET A 456 -16.42 3.48 11.78
N ALA A 457 -16.89 2.28 12.14
CA ALA A 457 -17.51 1.33 11.22
C ALA A 457 -18.73 1.88 10.50
N SER A 458 -19.61 2.61 11.20
CA SER A 458 -20.84 3.20 10.66
C SER A 458 -20.61 4.33 9.63
N ARG A 459 -19.39 4.85 9.52
CA ARG A 459 -19.05 5.90 8.57
C ARG A 459 -19.21 5.42 7.12
N ALA A 460 -19.87 6.23 6.30
CA ALA A 460 -19.97 6.00 4.86
C ALA A 460 -18.58 5.93 4.20
N SER A 461 -18.39 4.96 3.31
CA SER A 461 -17.14 4.81 2.57
C SER A 461 -16.86 6.04 1.71
N VAL A 462 -15.58 6.42 1.65
CA VAL A 462 -15.14 7.56 0.84
C VAL A 462 -14.88 7.19 -0.63
N ASN A 463 -14.95 8.17 -1.53
CA ASN A 463 -14.68 8.04 -2.97
C ASN A 463 -15.61 7.11 -3.77
N ILE A 464 -16.89 7.03 -3.38
CA ILE A 464 -17.94 6.40 -4.19
C ILE A 464 -18.23 7.33 -5.38
N GLY A 465 -17.68 7.00 -6.56
CA GLY A 465 -17.76 7.88 -7.73
C GLY A 465 -19.15 7.89 -8.38
N LYS A 466 -19.63 9.08 -8.75
CA LYS A 466 -20.91 9.27 -9.48
C LYS A 466 -20.90 8.72 -10.92
N MET A 467 -19.70 8.45 -11.46
CA MET A 467 -19.49 8.07 -12.86
C MET A 467 -20.21 6.77 -13.26
N TYR A 468 -20.50 5.86 -12.33
CA TYR A 468 -21.28 4.66 -12.65
C TYR A 468 -22.70 5.00 -13.14
N GLN A 469 -23.31 6.05 -12.59
CA GLN A 469 -24.64 6.50 -13.01
C GLN A 469 -24.60 7.29 -14.33
N GLU A 470 -23.51 8.01 -14.57
CA GLU A 470 -23.36 8.86 -15.76
C GLU A 470 -22.94 8.07 -17.01
N VAL A 471 -22.07 7.07 -16.86
CA VAL A 471 -21.56 6.26 -17.97
C VAL A 471 -22.40 5.00 -18.21
N GLY A 472 -22.98 4.43 -17.15
CA GLY A 472 -23.70 3.16 -17.19
C GLY A 472 -22.85 1.98 -16.70
N LEU A 473 -23.37 0.77 -16.88
CA LEU A 473 -22.70 -0.48 -16.53
C LEU A 473 -21.81 -0.99 -17.67
N MET A 474 -20.93 -1.95 -17.37
CA MET A 474 -20.14 -2.62 -18.40
C MET A 474 -21.03 -3.40 -19.36
N LEU A 475 -20.59 -3.56 -20.61
CA LEU A 475 -21.23 -4.50 -21.51
C LEU A 475 -20.95 -5.94 -21.05
N PRO A 476 -21.92 -6.87 -21.14
CA PRO A 476 -21.71 -8.28 -20.79
C PRO A 476 -20.52 -8.92 -21.51
N GLU A 477 -20.29 -8.56 -22.77
CA GLU A 477 -19.16 -9.05 -23.55
C GLU A 477 -17.82 -8.53 -23.03
N THR A 478 -17.79 -7.31 -22.47
CA THR A 478 -16.59 -6.78 -21.78
C THR A 478 -16.28 -7.58 -20.54
N ILE A 479 -17.29 -7.93 -19.75
CA ILE A 479 -17.14 -8.76 -18.54
C ILE A 479 -16.58 -10.14 -18.93
N ALA A 480 -17.13 -10.77 -19.97
CA ALA A 480 -16.64 -12.06 -20.46
C ALA A 480 -15.16 -12.01 -20.86
N VAL A 481 -14.76 -11.00 -21.65
CA VAL A 481 -13.35 -10.82 -22.09
C VAL A 481 -12.41 -10.62 -20.90
N LEU A 482 -12.80 -9.79 -19.92
CA LEU A 482 -11.96 -9.52 -18.74
C LEU A 482 -11.87 -10.72 -17.81
N ASN A 483 -12.97 -11.44 -17.59
CA ASN A 483 -12.98 -12.62 -16.75
C ASN A 483 -12.11 -13.73 -17.36
N GLU A 484 -12.20 -13.99 -18.67
CA GLU A 484 -11.30 -14.94 -19.36
C GLU A 484 -9.83 -14.50 -19.23
N PHE A 485 -9.54 -13.20 -19.39
CA PHE A 485 -8.19 -12.69 -19.29
C PHE A 485 -7.60 -12.82 -17.88
N TYR A 486 -8.37 -12.47 -16.86
CA TYR A 486 -7.90 -12.47 -15.47
C TYR A 486 -7.95 -13.85 -14.80
N ASP A 487 -8.69 -14.82 -15.35
CA ASP A 487 -8.88 -16.15 -14.78
C ASP A 487 -7.59 -16.82 -14.26
N PRO A 488 -6.49 -16.93 -15.05
CA PRO A 488 -5.25 -17.52 -14.55
C PRO A 488 -4.57 -16.69 -13.46
N PHE A 489 -4.71 -15.36 -13.49
CA PHE A 489 -4.14 -14.48 -12.47
C PHE A 489 -4.92 -14.57 -11.15
N ILE A 490 -6.24 -14.72 -11.21
CA ILE A 490 -7.11 -14.91 -10.03
C ILE A 490 -6.77 -16.23 -9.35
N HIS A 491 -6.72 -17.33 -10.11
CA HIS A 491 -6.39 -18.64 -9.56
C HIS A 491 -4.98 -18.66 -8.95
N ARG A 492 -3.98 -18.14 -9.68
CA ARG A 492 -2.62 -18.04 -9.15
C ARG A 492 -2.55 -17.16 -7.90
N PHE A 493 -3.29 -16.05 -7.87
CA PHE A 493 -3.34 -15.18 -6.71
C PHE A 493 -3.95 -15.89 -5.50
N ALA A 494 -5.09 -16.59 -5.64
CA ALA A 494 -5.72 -17.37 -4.58
C ALA A 494 -4.78 -18.45 -4.02
N GLU A 495 -4.03 -19.16 -4.88
CA GLU A 495 -2.98 -20.10 -4.47
C GLU A 495 -1.88 -19.42 -3.63
N LEU A 496 -1.34 -18.30 -4.13
CA LEU A 496 -0.29 -17.53 -3.45
C LEU A 496 -0.76 -17.02 -2.10
N VAL A 497 -2.04 -16.62 -1.98
CA VAL A 497 -2.60 -16.13 -0.73
C VAL A 497 -3.18 -17.23 0.17
N GLN A 498 -3.26 -18.46 -0.33
CA GLN A 498 -3.82 -19.62 0.38
C GLN A 498 -5.23 -19.34 0.92
N ASP A 499 -6.06 -18.68 0.11
CA ASP A 499 -7.41 -18.28 0.50
C ASP A 499 -8.33 -18.22 -0.73
N ASP A 500 -9.17 -19.25 -0.86
CA ASP A 500 -10.10 -19.43 -1.98
C ASP A 500 -11.18 -18.36 -2.08
N ARG A 501 -11.37 -17.52 -1.05
CA ARG A 501 -12.25 -16.34 -1.15
C ARG A 501 -11.76 -15.36 -2.21
N PHE A 502 -10.46 -15.35 -2.51
CA PHE A 502 -9.90 -14.56 -3.61
C PHE A 502 -10.07 -15.24 -4.99
N LEU A 503 -10.84 -16.32 -5.10
CA LEU A 503 -11.41 -16.75 -6.38
C LEU A 503 -12.66 -15.94 -6.75
N TRP A 504 -13.21 -15.15 -5.81
CA TRP A 504 -14.42 -14.32 -5.98
C TRP A 504 -15.61 -15.05 -6.61
N LYS A 505 -15.78 -16.35 -6.33
CA LYS A 505 -16.90 -17.17 -6.85
C LYS A 505 -18.27 -16.69 -6.37
N ASP A 506 -18.28 -15.92 -5.28
CA ASP A 506 -19.44 -15.30 -4.65
C ASP A 506 -19.80 -13.91 -5.21
N ILE A 507 -18.95 -13.35 -6.07
CA ILE A 507 -19.18 -12.01 -6.63
C ILE A 507 -19.76 -12.10 -8.03
N VAL A 508 -20.87 -11.40 -8.24
CA VAL A 508 -21.46 -11.17 -9.56
C VAL A 508 -20.97 -9.81 -10.07
N VAL A 509 -20.16 -9.83 -11.13
CA VAL A 509 -19.67 -8.62 -11.82
C VAL A 509 -20.82 -8.00 -12.61
N THR A 510 -20.98 -6.67 -12.54
CA THR A 510 -22.11 -5.95 -13.13
C THR A 510 -21.71 -4.79 -14.03
#